data_AF-A0A3N5EXG7-F1
#
_entry.id   AF-A0A3N5EXG7-F1
#
_cell.length_a   1.000
_cell.length_b   1.000
_cell.length_c   1.000
_cell.angle_alpha   90.00
_cell.angle_beta   90.00
_cell.angle_gamma   90.00
#
_symmetry.space_group_name_H-M   'P 1'
#
loop_
_entity.id
_entity.type
_entity.pdbx_description
1 polymer ?
#
loop_
_entity_poly.entity_id
_entity_poly.type
_entity_poly.pdbx_seq_one_letter_code
_entity_poly.pdbx_strand_id
1 'polypeptide(L)'
;MAHGYNLVILPEDATYRPSPQQMTGLIKFLCERLEITGEWSVGGEDELSNESAIDHLRAACPASAGATEAIASFQDLVSGSLFGYEQDSSDPDENYWADELRIYLTATPFPWCDWEYEEAACPACTQRFSQIGEILDEIRLTGEPVLCPCGAKTLPEDLKKSAGVNLASFAILFTGNRGWYYEVKNDRDAFKDDDFLATTEELLGTKVQVVAVQH
;
A
#
# COMPACT_ATOMS: atom_id res chain seq x y z
N MET A 1 -3.11 -23.60 -4.55
CA MET A 1 -2.29 -22.50 -5.10
C MET A 1 -2.34 -21.43 -4.03
N ALA A 2 -1.20 -21.06 -3.44
CA ALA A 2 -1.17 -19.95 -2.50
C ALA A 2 -1.34 -18.67 -3.33
N HIS A 3 -2.52 -18.08 -3.30
CA HIS A 3 -2.73 -16.75 -3.85
C HIS A 3 -2.03 -15.78 -2.89
N GLY A 4 -1.03 -15.04 -3.40
CA GLY A 4 -0.39 -13.98 -2.64
C GLY A 4 -1.28 -12.74 -2.62
N TYR A 5 -1.31 -12.03 -1.50
CA TYR A 5 -2.07 -10.78 -1.35
C TYR A 5 -1.10 -9.68 -0.92
N ASN A 6 -1.26 -8.48 -1.45
CA ASN A 6 -0.58 -7.29 -0.94
C ASN A 6 -1.24 -6.85 0.37
N LEU A 7 -0.43 -6.40 1.34
CA LEU A 7 -0.96 -5.76 2.54
C LEU A 7 -0.81 -4.26 2.44
N VAL A 8 -1.90 -3.56 2.70
CA VAL A 8 -1.96 -2.11 2.57
C VAL A 8 -2.36 -1.50 3.91
N ILE A 9 -1.53 -0.59 4.42
CA ILE A 9 -1.80 0.22 5.59
C ILE A 9 -2.27 1.61 5.12
N LEU A 10 -3.47 1.99 5.51
CA LEU A 10 -4.09 3.26 5.14
C LEU A 10 -4.48 4.05 6.39
N PRO A 11 -4.35 5.37 6.43
CA PRO A 11 -4.98 6.20 7.45
C PRO A 11 -6.52 6.08 7.43
N GLU A 12 -7.17 6.28 8.58
CA GLU A 12 -8.65 6.34 8.64
C GLU A 12 -9.24 7.51 7.82
N ASP A 13 -8.54 8.65 7.75
CA ASP A 13 -8.94 9.78 6.91
C ASP A 13 -8.34 9.65 5.51
N ALA A 14 -9.22 9.52 4.52
CA ALA A 14 -8.86 9.40 3.11
C ALA A 14 -7.97 10.55 2.60
N THR A 15 -8.09 11.75 3.17
CA THR A 15 -7.33 12.94 2.78
C THR A 15 -6.09 13.17 3.63
N TYR A 16 -5.82 12.28 4.60
CA TYR A 16 -4.66 12.39 5.47
C TYR A 16 -3.38 12.44 4.65
N ARG A 17 -2.51 13.37 5.05
CA ARG A 17 -1.13 13.43 4.57
C ARG A 17 -0.19 13.66 5.75
N PRO A 18 0.90 12.90 5.86
CA PRO A 18 1.88 13.11 6.91
C PRO A 18 2.59 14.45 6.70
N SER A 19 2.91 15.13 7.80
CA SER A 19 3.85 16.24 7.76
C SER A 19 5.27 15.76 7.38
N PRO A 20 6.13 16.64 6.87
CA PRO A 20 7.54 16.34 6.61
C PRO A 20 8.27 15.62 7.77
N GLN A 21 7.98 16.03 9.01
CA GLN A 21 8.57 15.44 10.21
C GLN A 21 8.03 14.03 10.49
N GLN A 22 6.72 13.83 10.33
CA GLN A 22 6.10 12.51 10.50
C GLN A 22 6.60 11.53 9.44
N MET A 23 6.73 11.96 8.19
CA MET A 23 7.28 11.14 7.11
C MET A 23 8.74 10.73 7.41
N THR A 24 9.56 11.66 7.90
CA THR A 24 10.94 11.35 8.30
C THR A 24 10.98 10.33 9.43
N GLY A 25 10.13 10.49 10.46
CA GLY A 25 10.05 9.54 11.57
C GLY A 25 9.60 8.16 11.12
N LEU A 26 8.56 8.11 10.28
CA LEU A 26 8.02 6.87 9.71
C LEU A 26 9.08 6.11 8.91
N ILE A 27 9.74 6.75 7.94
CA ILE A 27 10.69 6.05 7.07
C ILE A 27 11.88 5.55 7.90
N LYS A 28 12.38 6.33 8.87
CA LYS A 28 13.44 5.86 9.77
C LYS A 28 13.02 4.63 10.56
N PHE A 29 11.80 4.66 11.12
CA PHE A 29 11.22 3.52 11.81
C PHE A 29 11.11 2.30 10.90
N LEU A 30 10.59 2.46 9.67
CA LEU A 30 10.48 1.37 8.69
C LEU A 30 11.86 0.83 8.31
N CYS A 31 12.83 1.69 8.01
CA CYS A 31 14.20 1.28 7.70
C CYS A 31 14.85 0.50 8.84
N GLU A 32 14.69 0.95 10.09
CA GLU A 32 15.24 0.27 11.26
C GLU A 32 14.52 -1.04 11.53
N ARG A 33 13.18 -1.03 11.51
CA ARG A 33 12.37 -2.18 11.89
C ARG A 33 12.38 -3.30 10.86
N LEU A 34 12.53 -2.94 9.58
CA LEU A 34 12.59 -3.87 8.45
C LEU A 34 14.02 -4.15 8.00
N GLU A 35 15.02 -3.62 8.72
CA GLU A 35 16.45 -3.75 8.40
C GLU A 35 16.75 -3.39 6.93
N ILE A 36 16.16 -2.29 6.45
CA ILE A 36 16.33 -1.84 5.06
C ILE A 36 17.74 -1.27 4.90
N THR A 37 18.63 -2.11 4.38
CA THR A 37 20.03 -1.78 4.06
C THR A 37 20.24 -1.32 2.62
N GLY A 38 19.20 -1.42 1.77
CA GLY A 38 19.30 -1.36 0.31
C GLY A 38 18.88 -0.03 -0.34
N GLU A 39 18.82 -0.13 -1.67
CA GLU A 39 18.56 0.93 -2.64
C GLU A 39 17.06 1.19 -2.81
N TRP A 40 16.66 2.44 -2.66
CA TRP A 40 15.31 2.88 -2.95
C TRP A 40 15.18 3.31 -4.40
N SER A 41 14.00 3.08 -4.97
CA SER A 41 13.52 3.80 -6.15
C SER A 41 12.48 4.81 -5.72
N VAL A 42 12.63 6.10 -6.05
CA VAL A 42 11.65 7.15 -5.72
C VAL A 42 11.34 7.99 -6.94
N GLY A 43 10.10 7.96 -7.41
CA GLY A 43 9.66 8.75 -8.56
C GLY A 43 10.43 8.47 -9.87
N GLY A 44 10.98 7.26 -10.02
CA GLY A 44 11.79 6.85 -11.17
C GLY A 44 13.29 7.14 -11.07
N GLU A 45 13.76 7.66 -9.93
CA GLU A 45 15.18 7.68 -9.57
C GLU A 45 15.53 6.43 -8.76
N ASP A 46 16.48 5.64 -9.25
CA ASP A 46 16.89 4.37 -8.65
C ASP A 46 18.19 4.50 -7.84
N GLU A 47 18.55 3.44 -7.11
CA GLU A 47 19.80 3.33 -6.34
C GLU A 47 19.97 4.40 -5.23
N LEU A 48 18.85 4.89 -4.67
CA LEU A 48 18.87 5.94 -3.66
C LEU A 48 19.17 5.37 -2.26
N SER A 49 19.96 6.11 -1.47
CA SER A 49 20.17 5.79 -0.06
C SER A 49 18.91 6.08 0.78
N ASN A 50 18.84 5.52 1.99
CA ASN A 50 17.77 5.81 2.96
C ASN A 50 17.61 7.33 3.19
N GLU A 51 18.72 8.08 3.29
CA GLU A 51 18.69 9.53 3.50
C GLU A 51 18.11 10.27 2.29
N SER A 52 18.50 9.89 1.07
CA SER A 52 17.96 10.46 -0.16
C SER A 52 16.47 10.15 -0.31
N ALA A 53 16.04 8.90 -0.06
CA ALA A 53 14.64 8.53 -0.11
C ALA A 53 13.78 9.33 0.89
N ILE A 54 14.28 9.54 2.11
CA ILE A 54 13.66 10.41 3.12
C ILE A 54 13.51 11.83 2.57
N ASP A 55 14.55 12.40 1.96
CA ASP A 55 14.50 13.77 1.45
C ASP A 55 13.48 13.93 0.32
N HIS A 56 13.38 12.95 -0.59
CA HIS A 56 12.38 12.95 -1.67
C HIS A 56 10.94 12.87 -1.12
N LEU A 57 10.65 11.89 -0.25
CA LEU A 57 9.31 11.73 0.32
C LEU A 57 8.93 12.91 1.22
N ARG A 58 9.88 13.49 1.95
CA ARG A 58 9.68 14.70 2.75
C ARG A 58 9.32 15.89 1.87
N ALA A 59 9.97 16.05 0.72
CA ALA A 59 9.66 17.10 -0.25
C ALA A 59 8.28 16.93 -0.90
N ALA A 60 7.81 15.69 -1.05
CA ALA A 60 6.49 15.37 -1.60
C ALA A 60 5.33 15.61 -0.61
N CYS A 61 5.58 15.62 0.71
CA CYS A 61 4.56 15.85 1.76
C CYS A 61 3.68 17.09 1.52
N PRO A 62 4.23 18.31 1.29
CA PRO A 62 3.44 19.52 1.05
C PRO A 62 2.90 19.65 -0.38
N ALA A 63 3.26 18.76 -1.32
CA ALA A 63 2.95 18.94 -2.73
C ALA A 63 1.44 18.87 -2.98
N SER A 64 0.82 19.93 -3.52
CA SER A 64 -0.63 19.99 -3.77
C SER A 64 -1.06 19.37 -5.11
N ALA A 65 -0.13 18.76 -5.85
CA ALA A 65 -0.39 18.10 -7.13
C ALA A 65 0.59 16.94 -7.34
N GLY A 66 0.18 15.98 -8.17
CA GLY A 66 0.97 14.80 -8.52
C GLY A 66 0.92 13.69 -7.46
N ALA A 67 1.66 12.63 -7.77
CA ALA A 67 1.88 11.49 -6.89
C ALA A 67 3.39 11.21 -6.77
N THR A 68 3.77 10.60 -5.67
CA THR A 68 5.13 10.12 -5.41
C THR A 68 5.01 8.71 -4.86
N GLU A 69 5.76 7.81 -5.49
CA GLU A 69 5.95 6.44 -5.04
C GLU A 69 7.42 6.28 -4.66
N ALA A 70 7.64 5.65 -3.51
CA ALA A 70 8.94 5.16 -3.10
C ALA A 70 8.85 3.64 -2.93
N ILE A 71 9.82 2.92 -3.47
CA ILE A 71 9.91 1.46 -3.44
C ILE A 71 11.24 1.10 -2.80
N ALA A 72 11.20 0.22 -1.81
CA ALA A 72 12.35 -0.49 -1.30
C ALA A 72 12.16 -1.98 -1.61
N SER A 73 13.05 -2.55 -2.41
CA SER A 73 13.06 -3.99 -2.67
C SER A 73 13.89 -4.71 -1.61
N PHE A 74 13.41 -5.89 -1.24
CA PHE A 74 14.05 -6.78 -0.30
C PHE A 74 14.62 -7.98 -1.04
N GLN A 75 15.84 -8.41 -0.69
CA GLN A 75 16.28 -9.75 -1.10
C GLN A 75 15.70 -10.82 -0.19
N ASP A 76 15.46 -10.50 1.08
CA ASP A 76 15.02 -11.44 2.11
C ASP A 76 14.35 -10.66 3.26
N LEU A 77 13.16 -10.05 3.07
CA LEU A 77 12.37 -9.65 4.23
C LEU A 77 11.74 -10.91 4.87
N VAL A 78 12.59 -11.77 5.41
CA VAL A 78 12.20 -12.92 6.23
C VAL A 78 11.82 -12.35 7.60
N SER A 79 10.70 -11.66 7.64
CA SER A 79 10.24 -11.05 8.88
C SER A 79 9.38 -12.04 9.65
N GLY A 80 10.01 -13.14 10.08
CA GLY A 80 9.45 -13.98 11.14
C GLY A 80 9.11 -13.16 12.40
N SER A 81 9.69 -11.96 12.55
CA SER A 81 9.36 -10.99 13.59
C SER A 81 8.12 -10.12 13.29
N LEU A 82 7.94 -9.62 12.06
CA LEU A 82 6.81 -8.74 11.71
C LEU A 82 5.55 -9.52 11.35
N PHE A 83 5.69 -10.56 10.54
CA PHE A 83 4.57 -11.31 9.96
C PHE A 83 4.41 -12.68 10.60
N GLY A 84 5.47 -13.23 11.21
CA GLY A 84 5.44 -14.53 11.87
C GLY A 84 5.66 -15.71 10.91
N TYR A 85 5.25 -16.88 11.37
CA TYR A 85 5.48 -18.18 10.72
C TYR A 85 4.15 -18.82 10.29
N GLU A 86 4.19 -19.64 9.25
CA GLU A 86 3.06 -20.45 8.82
C GLU A 86 2.78 -21.57 9.84
N GLN A 87 1.65 -21.47 10.56
CA GLN A 87 1.36 -22.37 11.69
C GLN A 87 1.10 -23.83 11.28
N ASP A 88 0.60 -24.04 10.06
CA ASP A 88 0.21 -25.36 9.55
C ASP A 88 1.23 -25.96 8.58
N SER A 89 2.38 -25.30 8.38
CA SER A 89 3.42 -25.84 7.52
C SER A 89 4.11 -27.03 8.19
N SER A 90 4.31 -28.09 7.40
CA SER A 90 5.21 -29.18 7.77
C SER A 90 6.69 -28.77 7.75
N ASP A 91 6.98 -27.60 7.17
CA ASP A 91 8.30 -26.99 7.13
C ASP A 91 8.37 -25.86 8.18
N PRO A 92 9.15 -26.02 9.27
CA PRO A 92 9.27 -25.00 10.31
C PRO A 92 9.92 -23.70 9.84
N ASP A 93 10.44 -23.67 8.62
CA ASP A 93 11.08 -22.50 7.99
C ASP A 93 10.15 -21.75 7.00
N GLU A 94 8.88 -22.18 6.84
CA GLU A 94 7.90 -21.42 6.04
C GLU A 94 7.47 -20.15 6.79
N ASN A 95 8.09 -19.04 6.41
CA ASN A 95 7.84 -17.70 6.91
C ASN A 95 6.87 -16.96 5.97
N TYR A 96 6.06 -16.08 6.55
CA TYR A 96 5.44 -15.04 5.74
C TYR A 96 6.47 -13.97 5.40
N TRP A 97 6.49 -13.55 4.15
CA TRP A 97 7.44 -12.55 3.66
C TRP A 97 6.80 -11.55 2.71
N ALA A 98 7.53 -10.47 2.42
CA ALA A 98 7.24 -9.50 1.38
C ALA A 98 8.52 -9.25 0.57
N ASP A 99 8.40 -9.12 -0.75
CA ASP A 99 9.54 -8.82 -1.61
C ASP A 99 9.79 -7.30 -1.71
N GLU A 100 8.76 -6.47 -1.51
CA GLU A 100 8.93 -5.02 -1.57
C GLU A 100 8.06 -4.28 -0.55
N LEU A 101 8.55 -3.11 -0.13
CA LEU A 101 7.80 -2.08 0.58
C LEU A 101 7.61 -0.90 -0.36
N ARG A 102 6.38 -0.44 -0.47
CA ARG A 102 6.04 0.76 -1.23
C ARG A 102 5.39 1.80 -0.33
N ILE A 103 5.77 3.05 -0.51
CA ILE A 103 5.13 4.19 0.15
C ILE A 103 4.55 5.08 -0.95
N TYR A 104 3.24 5.28 -0.90
CA TYR A 104 2.54 6.16 -1.82
C TYR A 104 2.09 7.42 -1.13
N LEU A 105 2.23 8.52 -1.85
CA LEU A 105 1.70 9.81 -1.48
C LEU A 105 1.12 10.48 -2.72
N THR A 106 -0.14 10.91 -2.65
CA THR A 106 -0.82 11.58 -3.76
C THR A 106 -1.66 12.75 -3.27
N ALA A 107 -1.75 13.79 -4.10
CA ALA A 107 -2.56 14.96 -3.81
C ALA A 107 -4.06 14.67 -3.78
N THR A 108 -4.52 13.68 -4.54
CA THR A 108 -5.93 13.31 -4.62
C THR A 108 -6.11 11.89 -4.07
N PRO A 109 -7.01 11.67 -3.09
CA PRO A 109 -7.22 10.35 -2.51
C PRO A 109 -7.50 9.29 -3.58
N PHE A 110 -6.79 8.18 -3.49
CA PHE A 110 -6.85 7.11 -4.48
C PHE A 110 -7.56 5.87 -3.91
N PRO A 111 -8.34 5.10 -4.70
CA PRO A 111 -9.00 3.89 -4.24
C PRO A 111 -8.06 2.70 -4.02
N TRP A 112 -8.31 1.97 -2.92
CA TRP A 112 -7.63 0.77 -2.46
C TRP A 112 -8.69 -0.28 -2.10
N CYS A 113 -8.70 -1.44 -2.74
CA CYS A 113 -9.53 -2.59 -2.34
C CYS A 113 -9.04 -3.91 -2.91
N ASP A 114 -9.63 -5.01 -2.44
CA ASP A 114 -9.42 -6.36 -2.96
C ASP A 114 -10.16 -6.54 -4.31
N TRP A 115 -9.45 -6.33 -5.42
CA TRP A 115 -10.09 -6.17 -6.74
C TRP A 115 -10.54 -7.49 -7.40
N GLU A 116 -10.16 -8.65 -6.86
CA GLU A 116 -10.78 -9.92 -7.26
C GLU A 116 -12.26 -10.00 -6.82
N TYR A 117 -12.69 -9.17 -5.86
CA TYR A 117 -14.11 -8.94 -5.60
C TYR A 117 -14.66 -7.87 -6.55
N GLU A 118 -15.14 -8.39 -7.68
CA GLU A 118 -15.78 -7.79 -8.87
C GLU A 118 -16.79 -6.62 -8.70
N GLU A 119 -16.49 -5.54 -7.97
CA GLU A 119 -17.52 -4.54 -7.63
C GLU A 119 -17.33 -3.15 -8.23
N ALA A 120 -16.15 -2.81 -8.75
CA ALA A 120 -15.99 -1.53 -9.40
C ALA A 120 -16.64 -1.52 -10.79
N ALA A 121 -17.73 -0.77 -10.88
CA ALA A 121 -18.52 -0.60 -12.08
C ALA A 121 -18.57 0.86 -12.49
N CYS A 122 -18.67 1.11 -13.80
CA CYS A 122 -18.90 2.46 -14.29
C CYS A 122 -20.20 3.01 -13.70
N PRO A 123 -20.20 4.17 -13.04
CA PRO A 123 -21.43 4.74 -12.46
C PRO A 123 -22.47 5.13 -13.52
N ALA A 124 -22.04 5.33 -14.78
CA ALA A 124 -22.93 5.72 -15.88
C ALA A 124 -23.64 4.52 -16.54
N CYS A 125 -22.93 3.41 -16.77
CA CYS A 125 -23.49 2.25 -17.49
C CYS A 125 -23.50 0.95 -16.68
N THR A 126 -23.00 0.95 -15.45
CA THR A 126 -22.86 -0.20 -14.55
C THR A 126 -22.00 -1.35 -15.08
N GLN A 127 -21.31 -1.14 -16.21
CA GLN A 127 -20.38 -2.12 -16.76
C GLN A 127 -19.17 -2.25 -15.84
N ARG A 128 -18.82 -3.49 -15.52
CA ARG A 128 -17.64 -3.84 -14.71
C ARG A 128 -16.37 -3.64 -15.53
N PHE A 129 -15.32 -3.21 -14.85
CA PHE A 129 -13.99 -3.10 -15.45
C PHE A 129 -13.23 -4.42 -15.26
N SER A 130 -12.89 -5.11 -16.35
CA SER A 130 -12.24 -6.43 -16.31
C SER A 130 -10.72 -6.40 -16.10
N GLN A 131 -10.10 -5.23 -16.21
CA GLN A 131 -8.65 -4.99 -16.02
C GLN A 131 -8.42 -3.82 -15.06
N ILE A 132 -9.33 -3.64 -14.09
CA ILE A 132 -9.34 -2.42 -13.29
C ILE A 132 -8.06 -2.26 -12.47
N GLY A 133 -7.45 -3.35 -12.00
CA GLY A 133 -6.17 -3.32 -11.28
C GLY A 133 -5.05 -2.63 -12.08
N GLU A 134 -4.76 -3.12 -13.28
CA GLU A 134 -3.71 -2.59 -14.17
C GLU A 134 -3.94 -1.11 -14.52
N ILE A 135 -5.19 -0.76 -14.84
CA ILE A 135 -5.57 0.62 -15.21
C ILE A 135 -5.46 1.55 -13.98
N LEU A 136 -5.76 1.05 -12.78
CA LEU A 136 -5.72 1.84 -11.56
C LEU A 136 -4.29 2.10 -11.08
N ASP A 137 -3.33 1.20 -11.26
CA ASP A 137 -1.93 1.52 -10.95
C ASP A 137 -1.41 2.68 -11.83
N GLU A 138 -1.77 2.70 -13.12
CA GLU A 138 -1.47 3.81 -14.03
C GLU A 138 -2.19 5.11 -13.59
N ILE A 139 -3.44 5.02 -13.15
CA ILE A 139 -4.21 6.17 -12.67
C ILE A 139 -3.73 6.65 -11.29
N ARG A 140 -3.18 5.77 -10.45
CA ARG A 140 -2.63 6.15 -9.13
C ARG A 140 -1.50 7.15 -9.30
N LEU A 141 -0.70 6.98 -10.34
CA LEU A 141 0.44 7.84 -10.64
C LEU A 141 0.04 9.08 -11.46
N THR A 142 -0.95 8.97 -12.35
CA THR A 142 -1.32 10.04 -13.29
C THR A 142 -2.50 10.90 -12.81
N GLY A 143 -3.41 10.36 -12.00
CA GLY A 143 -4.66 11.00 -11.60
C GLY A 143 -5.71 11.13 -12.71
N GLU A 144 -5.48 10.50 -13.86
CA GLU A 144 -6.36 10.60 -15.03
C GLU A 144 -7.66 9.77 -14.88
N PRO A 145 -8.80 10.20 -15.45
CA PRO A 145 -10.04 9.43 -15.35
C PRO A 145 -9.98 8.10 -16.10
N VAL A 146 -10.58 7.05 -15.50
CA VAL A 146 -10.79 5.76 -16.17
C VAL A 146 -11.80 5.94 -17.30
N LEU A 147 -11.42 5.56 -18.53
CA LEU A 147 -12.34 5.54 -19.67
C LEU A 147 -13.12 4.21 -19.70
N CYS A 148 -14.42 4.28 -19.47
CA CYS A 148 -15.31 3.15 -19.66
C CYS A 148 -15.57 2.91 -21.16
N PRO A 149 -15.75 1.65 -21.62
CA PRO A 149 -16.16 1.35 -23.00
C PRO A 149 -17.43 2.07 -23.46
N CYS A 150 -18.30 2.50 -22.54
CA CYS A 150 -19.48 3.31 -22.87
C CYS A 150 -19.17 4.80 -23.18
N GLY A 151 -17.91 5.21 -23.05
CA GLY A 151 -17.43 6.59 -23.26
C GLY A 151 -17.47 7.47 -22.02
N ALA A 152 -17.96 6.98 -20.88
CA ALA A 152 -17.95 7.71 -19.63
C ALA A 152 -16.54 7.80 -19.04
N LYS A 153 -16.18 8.99 -18.55
CA LYS A 153 -14.98 9.23 -17.75
C LYS A 153 -15.35 9.01 -16.28
N THR A 154 -14.76 8.02 -15.64
CA THR A 154 -14.98 7.72 -14.22
C THR A 154 -13.79 8.27 -13.44
N LEU A 155 -14.04 9.24 -12.56
CA LEU A 155 -12.98 9.78 -11.71
C LEU A 155 -12.69 8.79 -10.57
N PRO A 156 -11.46 8.75 -10.03
CA PRO A 156 -11.13 7.90 -8.89
C PRO A 156 -12.08 8.06 -7.69
N GLU A 157 -12.55 9.30 -7.45
CA GLU A 157 -13.53 9.61 -6.40
C GLU A 157 -14.90 8.96 -6.60
N ASP A 158 -15.31 8.70 -7.85
CA ASP A 158 -16.57 8.03 -8.15
C ASP A 158 -16.53 6.54 -7.81
N LEU A 159 -15.34 5.93 -7.82
CA LEU A 159 -15.14 4.52 -7.46
C LEU A 159 -15.36 4.25 -5.96
N LYS A 160 -15.26 5.28 -5.11
CA LYS A 160 -15.55 5.20 -3.66
C LYS A 160 -16.93 4.65 -3.33
N LYS A 161 -17.89 4.79 -4.25
CA LYS A 161 -19.27 4.32 -4.04
C LYS A 161 -19.40 2.80 -4.08
N SER A 162 -18.37 2.09 -4.57
CA SER A 162 -18.34 0.63 -4.60
C SER A 162 -18.00 0.09 -3.21
N ALA A 163 -18.64 -1.00 -2.79
CA ALA A 163 -18.31 -1.59 -1.49
C ALA A 163 -16.88 -2.14 -1.53
N GLY A 164 -16.20 -2.15 -0.38
CA GLY A 164 -14.80 -2.56 -0.26
C GLY A 164 -13.77 -1.50 -0.68
N VAL A 165 -14.17 -0.40 -1.32
CA VAL A 165 -13.24 0.66 -1.76
C VAL A 165 -12.90 1.64 -0.64
N ASN A 166 -11.63 1.65 -0.25
CA ASN A 166 -11.05 2.63 0.66
C ASN A 166 -10.31 3.71 -0.12
N LEU A 167 -10.62 4.99 0.08
CA LEU A 167 -9.80 6.06 -0.48
C LEU A 167 -8.66 6.42 0.48
N ALA A 168 -7.47 6.67 -0.05
CA ALA A 168 -6.38 7.26 0.72
C ALA A 168 -5.40 8.07 -0.14
N SER A 169 -4.97 9.21 0.38
CA SER A 169 -3.88 10.04 -0.16
C SER A 169 -2.49 9.55 0.24
N PHE A 170 -2.42 8.67 1.24
CA PHE A 170 -1.18 8.08 1.75
C PHE A 170 -1.40 6.60 2.01
N ALA A 171 -0.42 5.76 1.63
CA ALA A 171 -0.47 4.33 1.87
C ALA A 171 0.94 3.73 2.05
N ILE A 172 1.04 2.71 2.90
CA ILE A 172 2.22 1.86 3.04
C ILE A 172 1.84 0.46 2.57
N LEU A 173 2.60 -0.11 1.65
CA LEU A 173 2.27 -1.35 0.97
C LEU A 173 3.39 -2.36 1.11
N PHE A 174 3.02 -3.61 1.34
CA PHE A 174 3.90 -4.76 1.27
C PHE A 174 3.46 -5.65 0.09
N THR A 175 4.35 -5.89 -0.86
CA THR A 175 4.10 -6.63 -2.11
C THR A 175 5.04 -7.83 -2.27
N GLY A 176 4.79 -8.71 -3.27
CA GLY A 176 5.61 -9.92 -3.49
C GLY A 176 5.35 -11.06 -2.49
N ASN A 177 4.20 -10.96 -1.87
CA ASN A 177 3.83 -11.71 -0.69
C ASN A 177 3.53 -13.19 -0.97
N ARG A 178 4.19 -14.11 -0.26
CA ARG A 178 3.89 -15.57 -0.26
C ARG A 178 3.40 -16.00 1.12
N GLY A 179 2.31 -16.77 1.15
CA GLY A 179 1.85 -17.49 2.35
C GLY A 179 0.62 -16.93 3.05
N TRP A 180 0.17 -15.70 2.77
CA TRP A 180 -1.01 -15.13 3.44
C TRP A 180 -2.27 -15.98 3.20
N TYR A 181 -2.64 -16.81 4.19
CA TYR A 181 -3.91 -17.52 4.15
C TYR A 181 -5.02 -16.51 4.40
N TYR A 182 -6.03 -16.48 3.53
CA TYR A 182 -7.23 -15.62 3.59
C TYR A 182 -8.12 -15.86 4.84
N GLU A 183 -7.60 -16.58 5.84
CA GLU A 183 -8.32 -16.99 7.05
C GLU A 183 -8.04 -16.09 8.26
N VAL A 184 -7.31 -14.98 8.09
CA VAL A 184 -7.26 -13.93 9.11
C VAL A 184 -8.60 -13.18 9.10
N LYS A 185 -9.38 -13.31 10.18
CA LYS A 185 -10.66 -12.60 10.35
C LYS A 185 -10.50 -11.07 10.42
N ASN A 186 -9.28 -10.61 10.68
CA ASN A 186 -8.91 -9.22 10.84
C ASN A 186 -7.53 -9.04 10.19
N ASP A 187 -7.46 -8.22 9.15
CA ASP A 187 -6.22 -7.99 8.39
C ASP A 187 -5.09 -7.42 9.26
N ARG A 188 -5.40 -6.77 10.39
CA ARG A 188 -4.36 -6.32 11.34
C ARG A 188 -3.58 -7.48 11.95
N ASP A 189 -4.21 -8.65 12.08
CA ASP A 189 -3.59 -9.84 12.67
C ASP A 189 -2.51 -10.44 11.74
N ALA A 190 -2.38 -9.91 10.52
CA ALA A 190 -1.28 -10.16 9.59
C ALA A 190 0.08 -9.69 10.16
N PHE A 191 0.05 -8.64 11.00
CA PHE A 191 1.23 -8.16 11.72
C PHE A 191 1.26 -8.83 13.10
N LYS A 192 2.27 -9.67 13.35
CA LYS A 192 2.50 -10.34 14.64
C LYS A 192 3.33 -9.51 15.61
N ASP A 193 3.97 -8.48 15.11
CA ASP A 193 4.62 -7.46 15.92
C ASP A 193 3.57 -6.49 16.46
N ASP A 194 3.12 -6.72 17.70
CA ASP A 194 2.10 -5.91 18.38
C ASP A 194 2.45 -4.40 18.41
N ASP A 195 3.74 -4.07 18.42
CA ASP A 195 4.22 -2.69 18.50
C ASP A 195 4.31 -2.01 17.13
N PHE A 196 4.30 -2.75 16.02
CA PHE A 196 4.53 -2.20 14.68
C PHE A 196 3.42 -1.21 14.27
N LEU A 197 2.17 -1.67 14.33
CA LEU A 197 1.02 -0.84 13.96
C LEU A 197 0.81 0.28 14.98
N ALA A 198 1.03 0.03 16.28
CA ALA A 198 0.92 1.04 17.31
C ALA A 198 1.94 2.18 17.13
N THR A 199 3.20 1.84 16.83
CA THR A 199 4.25 2.83 16.55
C THR A 199 3.97 3.58 15.26
N THR A 200 3.45 2.90 14.23
CA THR A 200 3.02 3.54 12.99
C THR A 200 1.92 4.57 13.24
N GLU A 201 0.89 4.22 14.02
CA GLU A 201 -0.20 5.13 14.40
C GLU A 201 0.30 6.33 15.22
N GLU A 202 1.23 6.11 16.15
CA GLU A 202 1.86 7.17 16.94
C GLU A 202 2.64 8.15 16.05
N LEU A 203 3.49 7.63 15.16
CA LEU A 203 4.30 8.45 14.25
C LEU A 203 3.41 9.26 13.28
N LEU A 204 2.33 8.67 12.80
CA LEU A 204 1.38 9.34 11.91
C LEU A 204 0.42 10.27 12.67
N GLY A 205 0.27 10.10 13.99
CA GLY A 205 -0.71 10.83 14.79
C GLY A 205 -2.15 10.57 14.37
N THR A 206 -2.42 9.42 13.76
CA THR A 206 -3.73 8.99 13.30
C THR A 206 -3.82 7.47 13.32
N LYS A 207 -5.02 6.94 13.48
CA LYS A 207 -5.27 5.51 13.38
C LYS A 207 -5.11 5.04 11.94
N VAL A 208 -4.74 3.77 11.80
CA VAL A 208 -4.63 3.11 10.50
C VAL A 208 -5.56 1.92 10.39
N GLN A 209 -5.98 1.63 9.18
CA GLN A 209 -6.61 0.38 8.78
C GLN A 209 -5.60 -0.45 7.97
N VAL A 210 -5.70 -1.77 8.10
CA VAL A 210 -4.95 -2.71 7.26
C VAL A 210 -5.97 -3.35 6.33
N VAL A 211 -5.62 -3.42 5.05
CA VAL A 211 -6.46 -4.00 3.99
C VAL A 211 -5.61 -4.98 3.20
N ALA A 212 -6.07 -6.23 3.10
CA ALA A 212 -5.51 -7.19 2.15
C ALA A 212 -6.06 -6.93 0.74
N VAL A 213 -5.18 -6.93 -0.27
CA VAL A 213 -5.53 -6.69 -1.67
C VAL A 213 -4.95 -7.82 -2.51
N GLN A 214 -5.81 -8.65 -3.12
CA GLN A 214 -5.36 -9.74 -3.99
C GLN A 214 -4.74 -9.18 -5.28
N HIS A 215 -3.70 -9.88 -5.75
CA HIS A 215 -2.94 -9.50 -6.94
C HIS A 215 -3.45 -10.13 -8.22
#